data_AF-A0AAD7PXD9-F1
#
_entry.id   AF-A0AAD7PXD9-F1
#
_cell.length_a   1.000
_cell.length_b   1.000
_cell.length_c   1.000
_cell.angle_alpha   90.00
_cell.angle_beta   90.00
_cell.angle_gamma   90.00
#
_symmetry.space_group_name_H-M   'P 1'
#
loop_
_entity.id
_entity.type
_entity.pdbx_description
1 polymer ?
#
loop_
_entity_poly.entity_id
_entity_poly.type
_entity_poly.pdbx_seq_one_letter_code
_entity_poly.pdbx_strand_id
1 'polypeptide(L)'
;MIAAMANFLNYDVYDLELTAVKDNTELRKLLINTSNKSIIPIEDIDCSLDLTGQRTEKKEKDEGKEDKDLVHRKVEEEENKVRRGRMDKHIELSYCCFEAFKVLAKNYLEIDSHHPFDTIRKLLKETDMTPANIAENLMPKSVNEDEDACLGNLIEALELAKEEAKKKAEEEDENSVQEDVKSNRNPVEDVNENGTIH
;
A
#
# COMPACT_ATOMS: atom_id res chain seq x y z
N MET A 1 3.70 -3.80 15.45
CA MET A 1 4.29 -5.15 15.28
C MET A 1 5.77 -5.19 15.69
N ILE A 2 6.63 -4.34 15.11
CA ILE A 2 8.09 -4.34 15.35
C ILE A 2 8.45 -4.25 16.85
N ALA A 3 7.81 -3.34 17.60
CA ALA A 3 8.04 -3.22 19.04
C ALA A 3 7.73 -4.52 19.82
N ALA A 4 6.67 -5.24 19.45
CA ALA A 4 6.33 -6.50 20.09
C ALA A 4 7.34 -7.61 19.76
N MET A 5 7.83 -7.65 18.51
CA MET A 5 8.89 -8.58 18.10
C MET A 5 10.19 -8.30 18.85
N ALA A 6 10.58 -7.03 18.98
CA ALA A 6 11.76 -6.61 19.71
C ALA A 6 11.67 -7.01 21.19
N ASN A 7 10.53 -6.75 21.83
CA ASN A 7 10.29 -7.14 23.22
C ASN A 7 10.35 -8.67 23.41
N PHE A 8 9.74 -9.43 22.49
CA PHE A 8 9.76 -10.90 22.56
C PHE A 8 11.17 -11.49 22.41
N LEU A 9 12.00 -10.92 21.53
CA LEU A 9 13.37 -11.37 21.29
C LEU A 9 14.38 -10.76 22.27
N ASN A 10 13.97 -9.77 23.07
CA ASN A 10 14.82 -8.93 23.90
C ASN A 10 15.89 -8.19 23.07
N TYR A 11 15.44 -7.43 22.08
CA TYR A 11 16.24 -6.59 21.18
C TYR A 11 15.92 -5.11 21.40
N ASP A 12 16.93 -4.26 21.22
CA ASP A 12 16.78 -2.80 21.21
C ASP A 12 16.21 -2.35 19.86
N VAL A 13 15.39 -1.29 19.84
CA VAL A 13 14.85 -0.71 18.59
C VAL A 13 15.50 0.65 18.34
N TYR A 14 16.05 0.85 17.15
CA TYR A 14 16.66 2.11 16.72
C TYR A 14 15.97 2.61 15.46
N ASP A 15 15.06 3.56 15.62
CA ASP A 15 14.37 4.18 14.50
C ASP A 15 15.35 5.03 13.67
N LEU A 16 15.39 4.77 12.36
CA LEU A 16 16.33 5.42 11.45
C LEU A 16 15.57 6.24 10.40
N GLU A 17 15.54 7.54 10.61
CA GLU A 17 15.00 8.49 9.64
C GLU A 17 16.05 8.82 8.56
N LEU A 18 15.92 8.20 7.38
CA LEU A 18 16.88 8.36 6.29
C LEU A 18 16.98 9.81 5.79
N THR A 19 15.91 10.60 5.89
CA THR A 19 15.88 12.02 5.49
C THR A 19 16.73 12.91 6.40
N ALA A 20 17.02 12.48 7.63
CA ALA A 20 17.85 13.22 8.58
C ALA A 20 19.36 12.97 8.39
N VAL A 21 19.74 11.93 7.64
CA VAL A 21 21.14 11.53 7.42
C VAL A 21 21.71 12.25 6.20
N LYS A 22 22.86 12.94 6.38
CA LYS A 22 23.41 13.83 5.35
C LYS A 22 24.13 13.09 4.22
N ASP A 23 24.85 12.03 4.55
CA ASP A 23 25.63 11.26 3.60
C ASP A 23 25.82 9.79 4.03
N ASN A 24 26.32 8.98 3.10
CA ASN A 24 26.59 7.56 3.32
C ASN A 24 27.67 7.30 4.37
N THR A 25 28.53 8.28 4.68
CA THR A 25 29.55 8.15 5.72
C THR A 25 28.90 8.20 7.10
N GLU A 26 27.95 9.12 7.30
CA GLU A 26 27.14 9.21 8.51
C GLU A 26 26.26 7.97 8.69
N LEU A 27 25.55 7.55 7.64
CA LEU A 27 24.75 6.33 7.66
C LEU A 27 25.59 5.11 8.06
N ARG A 28 26.76 4.94 7.44
CA ARG A 28 27.67 3.83 7.75
C ARG A 28 28.16 3.88 9.21
N LYS A 29 28.45 5.07 9.74
CA LYS A 29 28.85 5.23 11.15
C LYS A 29 27.72 4.84 12.10
N LEU A 30 26.48 5.24 11.81
CA LEU A 30 25.31 4.87 12.62
C LEU A 30 25.13 3.34 12.66
N LEU A 31 25.18 2.68 11.49
CA LEU A 31 25.05 1.23 11.39
C LEU A 31 26.18 0.48 12.11
N ILE A 32 27.43 0.96 12.02
CA ILE A 32 28.58 0.34 12.71
C ILE A 32 28.51 0.51 14.22
N ASN A 33 27.99 1.65 14.70
CA ASN A 33 27.93 1.97 16.13
C ASN A 33 26.67 1.42 16.82
N THR A 34 25.72 0.85 16.06
CA THR A 34 24.52 0.25 16.64
C THR A 34 24.90 -0.96 17.49
N SER A 35 24.24 -1.12 18.64
CA SER A 35 24.51 -2.23 19.56
C SER A 35 24.17 -3.59 18.93
N ASN A 36 24.82 -4.65 19.43
CA ASN A 36 24.39 -6.00 19.10
C ASN A 36 22.99 -6.25 19.68
N LYS A 37 22.20 -7.13 19.01
CA LYS A 37 20.79 -7.40 19.34
C LYS A 37 19.89 -6.17 19.16
N SER A 38 20.00 -5.54 18.00
CA SER A 38 19.16 -4.41 17.61
C SER A 38 18.26 -4.75 16.43
N ILE A 39 17.12 -4.09 16.34
CA ILE A 39 16.27 -4.00 15.15
C ILE A 39 16.27 -2.54 14.70
N ILE A 40 16.61 -2.31 13.44
CA ILE A 40 16.61 -0.97 12.82
C ILE A 40 15.47 -0.95 11.79
N PRO A 41 14.27 -0.46 12.16
CA PRO A 41 13.23 -0.20 11.17
C PRO A 41 13.71 0.87 10.18
N ILE A 42 13.43 0.61 8.91
CA ILE A 42 13.59 1.59 7.83
C ILE A 42 12.23 1.67 7.17
N GLU A 43 11.56 2.80 7.35
CA GLU A 43 10.19 3.03 6.87
C GLU A 43 10.20 3.72 5.51
N ASP A 44 9.05 3.70 4.81
CA ASP A 44 8.79 4.46 3.57
C ASP A 44 9.80 4.30 2.43
N ILE A 45 10.40 3.11 2.29
CA ILE A 45 11.41 2.81 1.26
C ILE A 45 10.88 2.87 -0.20
N ASP A 46 9.57 2.84 -0.38
CA ASP A 46 8.91 2.86 -1.70
C ASP A 46 8.30 4.22 -2.05
N CYS A 47 8.14 5.11 -1.07
CA CYS A 47 7.65 6.47 -1.26
C CYS A 47 8.72 7.41 -1.85
N SER A 48 9.96 6.95 -1.96
CA SER A 48 11.11 7.72 -2.46
C SER A 48 11.42 7.41 -3.93
N LEU A 49 10.50 7.71 -4.84
CA LEU A 49 10.76 7.62 -6.30
C LEU A 49 11.96 8.50 -6.75
N ASP A 50 12.45 9.40 -5.90
CA ASP A 50 13.59 10.29 -6.19
C ASP A 50 14.95 9.83 -5.62
N LEU A 51 15.01 8.80 -4.75
CA LEU A 51 16.27 8.36 -4.13
C LEU A 51 17.02 7.29 -4.95
N THR A 52 16.34 6.60 -5.87
CA THR A 52 16.94 5.63 -6.79
C THR A 52 17.57 6.30 -8.02
N GLY A 53 18.16 7.47 -7.83
CA GLY A 53 19.27 7.91 -8.65
C GLY A 53 18.88 8.42 -10.03
N GLN A 54 19.20 9.70 -10.21
CA GLN A 54 19.91 10.21 -11.37
C GLN A 54 21.13 9.31 -11.71
N ARG A 55 20.90 8.08 -12.19
CA ARG A 55 21.82 7.50 -13.16
C ARG A 55 21.52 8.28 -14.42
N THR A 56 22.37 9.27 -14.66
CA THR A 56 22.43 9.97 -15.94
C THR A 56 22.40 8.92 -17.05
N GLU A 57 21.25 8.78 -17.69
CA GLU A 57 21.18 8.28 -19.05
C GLU A 57 22.04 9.26 -19.86
N LYS A 58 23.31 8.90 -20.06
CA LYS A 58 24.02 9.42 -21.22
C LYS A 58 23.24 8.89 -22.42
N LYS A 59 22.31 9.72 -22.90
CA LYS A 59 21.69 9.59 -24.21
C LYS A 59 22.78 9.77 -25.25
N GLU A 60 23.45 8.68 -25.60
CA GLU A 60 23.96 8.57 -26.96
C GLU A 60 22.74 8.30 -27.84
N LYS A 61 22.50 9.23 -28.76
CA LYS A 61 21.42 9.15 -29.74
C LYS A 61 21.66 7.92 -30.60
N ASP A 62 20.70 7.00 -30.64
CA ASP A 62 20.47 6.23 -31.85
C ASP A 62 18.97 6.18 -32.11
N GLU A 63 18.60 6.65 -33.29
CA GLU A 63 17.22 6.85 -33.72
C GLU A 63 16.64 5.51 -34.22
N GLY A 64 15.51 5.12 -33.64
CA GLY A 64 14.56 4.19 -34.27
C GLY A 64 14.55 2.77 -33.70
N LYS A 65 13.54 2.48 -32.87
CA LYS A 65 12.67 1.28 -32.97
C LYS A 65 11.55 1.29 -31.92
N GLU A 66 10.33 1.48 -32.43
CA GLU A 66 9.06 0.81 -32.11
C GLU A 66 8.82 0.27 -30.67
N ASP A 67 8.10 1.07 -29.89
CA ASP A 67 6.85 0.76 -29.16
C ASP A 67 6.62 -0.69 -28.65
N LYS A 68 7.50 -1.20 -27.76
CA LYS A 68 7.18 -2.33 -26.83
C LYS A 68 7.78 -2.22 -25.42
N ASP A 69 8.50 -1.15 -25.08
CA ASP A 69 9.39 -1.08 -23.90
C ASP A 69 8.83 -0.38 -22.64
N LEU A 70 7.53 -0.12 -22.58
CA LEU A 70 6.91 0.53 -21.39
C LEU A 70 6.52 -0.47 -20.29
N VAL A 71 6.22 -1.73 -20.65
CA VAL A 71 5.77 -2.75 -19.70
C VAL A 71 6.93 -3.43 -18.97
N HIS A 72 8.10 -3.56 -19.61
CA HIS A 72 9.29 -4.14 -18.96
C HIS A 72 9.91 -3.22 -17.90
N ARG A 73 9.76 -1.90 -18.04
CA ARG A 73 10.41 -0.93 -17.14
C ARG A 73 9.85 -0.92 -15.72
N LYS A 74 8.55 -1.22 -15.54
CA LYS A 74 7.93 -1.29 -14.20
C LYS A 74 8.30 -2.56 -13.43
N VAL A 75 8.56 -3.68 -14.13
CA VAL A 75 8.93 -4.94 -13.48
C VAL A 75 10.39 -4.90 -12.99
N GLU A 76 11.28 -4.22 -13.72
CA GLU A 76 12.71 -4.13 -13.36
C GLU A 76 13.00 -3.25 -12.12
N GLU A 77 12.14 -2.30 -11.76
CA GLU A 77 12.34 -1.46 -10.57
C GLU A 77 12.05 -2.22 -9.26
N GLU A 78 10.97 -3.00 -9.22
CA GLU A 78 10.62 -3.90 -8.11
C GLU A 78 11.64 -5.05 -7.99
N GLU A 79 12.04 -5.66 -9.12
CA GLU A 79 13.04 -6.74 -9.14
C GLU A 79 14.42 -6.30 -8.64
N ASN A 80 14.78 -5.02 -8.82
CA ASN A 80 16.07 -4.50 -8.33
C ASN A 80 16.12 -4.32 -6.80
N LYS A 81 14.99 -4.11 -6.11
CA LYS A 81 14.97 -3.96 -4.64
C LYS A 81 15.06 -5.32 -3.93
N VAL A 82 14.53 -6.39 -4.52
CA VAL A 82 14.40 -7.70 -3.86
C VAL A 82 15.38 -8.76 -4.36
N ARG A 83 16.65 -8.38 -4.53
CA ARG A 83 17.69 -9.41 -4.60
C ARG A 83 17.97 -9.99 -3.22
N ARG A 84 18.18 -11.31 -3.15
CA ARG A 84 18.65 -12.01 -1.94
C ARG A 84 19.85 -11.27 -1.33
N GLY A 85 19.83 -11.07 -0.02
CA GLY A 85 20.80 -10.24 0.72
C GLY A 85 20.52 -8.73 0.74
N ARG A 86 19.45 -8.23 0.09
CA ARG A 86 18.81 -6.94 0.43
C ARG A 86 17.55 -7.20 1.24
N MET A 87 16.64 -7.97 0.67
CA MET A 87 15.37 -8.35 1.29
C MET A 87 15.22 -9.86 1.15
N ASP A 88 15.27 -10.56 2.28
CA ASP A 88 15.23 -12.03 2.30
C ASP A 88 13.83 -12.59 2.61
N LYS A 89 12.95 -11.76 3.20
CA LYS A 89 11.57 -12.13 3.55
C LYS A 89 10.60 -11.01 3.20
N HIS A 90 9.52 -11.40 2.52
CA HIS A 90 8.34 -10.57 2.31
C HIS A 90 7.22 -11.08 3.19
N ILE A 91 6.62 -10.15 3.93
CA ILE A 91 5.43 -10.41 4.73
C ILE A 91 4.43 -9.32 4.36
N GLU A 92 3.31 -9.74 3.76
CA GLU A 92 2.20 -8.87 3.48
C GLU A 92 1.36 -8.68 4.75
N LEU A 93 1.09 -7.42 5.12
CA LEU A 93 0.18 -7.09 6.22
C LEU A 93 -1.20 -6.83 5.64
N SER A 94 -2.03 -7.88 5.63
CA SER A 94 -3.36 -7.87 5.03
C SER A 94 -4.39 -7.07 5.84
N TYR A 95 -5.57 -6.90 5.24
CA TYR A 95 -6.77 -6.40 5.92
C TYR A 95 -7.24 -7.33 7.05
N CYS A 96 -8.09 -6.78 7.92
CA CYS A 96 -8.62 -7.45 9.09
C CYS A 96 -9.73 -8.43 8.71
N CYS A 97 -9.51 -9.72 8.93
CA CYS A 97 -10.56 -10.73 8.80
C CYS A 97 -11.37 -10.86 10.11
N PHE A 98 -12.47 -11.62 10.06
CA PHE A 98 -13.32 -11.84 11.23
C PHE A 98 -12.55 -12.51 12.39
N GLU A 99 -11.65 -13.43 12.10
CA GLU A 99 -10.81 -14.10 13.10
C GLU A 99 -9.86 -13.11 13.78
N ALA A 100 -9.27 -12.18 13.03
CA ALA A 100 -8.45 -11.10 13.57
C ALA A 100 -9.29 -10.13 14.40
N PHE A 101 -10.48 -9.75 13.92
CA PHE A 101 -11.44 -8.96 14.69
C PHE A 101 -11.77 -9.60 16.04
N LYS A 102 -12.01 -10.92 16.11
CA LYS A 102 -12.28 -11.60 17.39
C LYS A 102 -11.14 -11.46 18.39
N VAL A 103 -9.89 -11.51 17.91
CA VAL A 103 -8.71 -11.29 18.75
C VAL A 103 -8.70 -9.85 19.28
N LEU A 104 -9.00 -8.86 18.43
CA LEU A 104 -9.08 -7.46 18.84
C LEU A 104 -10.24 -7.21 19.83
N ALA A 105 -11.43 -7.76 19.57
CA ALA A 105 -12.58 -7.64 20.46
C ALA A 105 -12.30 -8.22 21.85
N LYS A 106 -11.64 -9.39 21.90
CA LYS A 106 -11.19 -9.98 23.17
C LYS A 106 -10.15 -9.09 23.87
N ASN A 107 -9.20 -8.52 23.13
CA ASN A 107 -8.11 -7.73 23.72
C ASN A 107 -8.54 -6.36 24.24
N TYR A 108 -9.48 -5.69 23.56
CA TYR A 108 -9.90 -4.32 23.90
C TYR A 108 -11.17 -4.26 24.73
N LEU A 109 -12.10 -5.18 24.52
CA LEU A 109 -13.43 -5.19 25.15
C LEU A 109 -13.65 -6.41 26.05
N GLU A 110 -12.70 -7.34 26.14
CA GLU A 110 -12.80 -8.58 26.95
C GLU A 110 -13.99 -9.49 26.58
N ILE A 111 -14.51 -9.39 25.35
CA ILE A 111 -15.63 -10.19 24.85
C ILE A 111 -15.19 -11.28 23.86
N ASP A 112 -15.80 -12.46 23.97
CA ASP A 112 -15.60 -13.58 23.03
C ASP A 112 -16.79 -13.78 22.07
N SER A 113 -17.94 -13.16 22.37
CA SER A 113 -19.17 -13.23 21.57
C SER A 113 -20.10 -12.05 21.86
N HIS A 114 -20.76 -11.52 20.84
CA HIS A 114 -21.74 -10.45 20.97
C HIS A 114 -22.74 -10.48 19.79
N HIS A 115 -23.97 -9.98 19.96
CA HIS A 115 -25.01 -10.06 18.91
C HIS A 115 -24.58 -9.39 17.57
N PRO A 116 -24.04 -8.14 17.58
CA PRO A 116 -23.37 -7.50 16.45
C PRO A 116 -22.29 -8.31 15.69
N PHE A 117 -21.72 -9.38 16.26
CA PHE A 117 -20.61 -10.09 15.61
C PHE A 117 -21.01 -10.70 14.26
N ASP A 118 -22.25 -11.19 14.13
CA ASP A 118 -22.73 -11.75 12.86
C ASP A 118 -22.87 -10.67 11.78
N THR A 119 -23.23 -9.45 12.16
CA THR A 119 -23.27 -8.30 11.26
C THR A 119 -21.86 -7.90 10.84
N ILE A 120 -20.95 -7.73 11.80
CA ILE A 120 -19.54 -7.40 11.56
C ILE A 120 -18.88 -8.45 10.67
N ARG A 121 -19.16 -9.74 10.90
CA ARG A 121 -18.65 -10.84 10.07
C ARG A 121 -19.07 -10.73 8.61
N LYS A 122 -20.30 -10.29 8.33
CA LYS A 122 -20.78 -10.09 6.96
C LYS A 122 -20.11 -8.87 6.34
N LEU A 123 -20.02 -7.76 7.08
CA LEU A 123 -19.38 -6.53 6.61
C LEU A 123 -17.89 -6.73 6.28
N LEU A 124 -17.13 -7.41 7.14
CA LEU A 124 -15.71 -7.70 6.91
C LEU A 124 -15.44 -8.66 5.72
N LYS A 125 -16.46 -9.32 5.18
CA LYS A 125 -16.31 -10.09 3.93
C LYS A 125 -16.48 -9.25 2.67
N GLU A 126 -17.11 -8.09 2.81
CA GLU A 126 -17.49 -7.21 1.71
C GLU A 126 -16.72 -5.88 1.77
N THR A 127 -15.84 -5.70 2.75
CA THR A 127 -15.16 -4.44 3.02
C THR A 127 -13.77 -4.70 3.57
N ASP A 128 -12.77 -4.12 2.91
CA ASP A 128 -11.40 -4.14 3.36
C ASP A 128 -11.16 -3.01 4.36
N MET A 129 -10.71 -3.38 5.57
CA MET A 129 -10.34 -2.44 6.62
C MET A 129 -9.13 -2.97 7.38
N THR A 130 -8.16 -2.09 7.68
CA THR A 130 -6.92 -2.51 8.34
C THR A 130 -7.16 -2.88 9.81
N PRO A 131 -6.36 -3.80 10.40
CA PRO A 131 -6.46 -4.11 11.82
C PRO A 131 -6.33 -2.88 12.73
N ALA A 132 -5.58 -1.86 12.32
CA ALA A 132 -5.43 -0.60 13.06
C ALA A 132 -6.75 0.19 13.10
N ASN A 133 -7.42 0.36 11.95
CA ASN A 133 -8.70 1.06 11.88
C ASN A 133 -9.80 0.31 12.66
N ILE A 134 -9.79 -1.03 12.61
CA ILE A 134 -10.70 -1.85 13.43
C ILE A 134 -10.42 -1.61 14.92
N ALA A 135 -9.15 -1.68 15.34
CA ALA A 135 -8.76 -1.46 16.73
C ALA A 135 -9.16 -0.06 17.22
N GLU A 136 -9.02 0.97 16.38
CA GLU A 136 -9.43 2.34 16.70
C GLU A 136 -10.91 2.45 17.09
N ASN A 137 -11.79 1.73 16.38
CA ASN A 137 -13.22 1.71 16.69
C ASN A 137 -13.57 0.86 17.92
N LEU A 138 -12.75 -0.15 18.22
CA LEU A 138 -12.94 -1.04 19.37
C LEU A 138 -12.34 -0.50 20.67
N MET A 139 -11.48 0.51 20.61
CA MET A 139 -10.93 1.15 21.80
C MET A 139 -11.97 2.09 22.43
N PRO A 140 -12.40 1.86 23.69
CA PRO A 140 -13.30 2.77 24.38
C PRO A 140 -12.68 4.16 24.47
N LYS A 141 -13.42 5.18 24.02
CA LYS A 141 -12.98 6.59 24.02
C LYS A 141 -13.28 7.28 25.35
N SER A 142 -14.11 6.68 26.18
CA SER A 142 -14.44 7.17 27.52
C SER A 142 -14.68 6.02 28.51
N VAL A 143 -14.65 6.33 29.80
CA VAL A 143 -14.85 5.35 30.90
C VAL A 143 -16.26 4.73 30.90
N ASN A 144 -17.22 5.40 30.26
CA ASN A 144 -18.63 4.98 30.25
C ASN A 144 -19.07 4.41 28.89
N GLU A 145 -18.15 4.27 27.94
CA GLU A 145 -18.47 3.68 26.65
C GLU A 145 -18.45 2.15 26.80
N ASP A 146 -19.59 1.53 26.52
CA ASP A 146 -19.78 0.09 26.63
C ASP A 146 -19.45 -0.63 25.32
N GLU A 147 -19.51 -1.96 25.34
CA GLU A 147 -19.18 -2.79 24.19
C GLU A 147 -20.16 -2.56 23.03
N ASP A 148 -21.44 -2.29 23.34
CA ASP A 148 -22.47 -1.95 22.37
C ASP A 148 -22.10 -0.68 21.58
N ALA A 149 -21.68 0.39 22.26
CA ALA A 149 -21.24 1.62 21.61
C ALA A 149 -20.00 1.40 20.73
N CYS A 150 -18.99 0.69 21.22
CA CYS A 150 -17.76 0.42 20.46
C CYS A 150 -18.04 -0.41 19.19
N LEU A 151 -18.86 -1.46 19.31
CA LEU A 151 -19.25 -2.30 18.17
C LEU A 151 -20.18 -1.56 17.21
N GLY A 152 -21.03 -0.67 17.71
CA GLY A 152 -21.85 0.23 16.90
C GLY A 152 -21.00 1.16 16.04
N ASN A 153 -20.03 1.83 16.65
CA ASN A 153 -19.06 2.69 15.94
C ASN A 153 -18.35 1.92 14.81
N LEU A 154 -17.93 0.67 15.09
CA LEU A 154 -17.29 -0.17 14.10
C LEU A 154 -18.23 -0.53 12.93
N ILE A 155 -19.49 -0.83 13.20
CA ILE A 155 -20.48 -1.11 12.15
C ILE A 155 -20.66 0.11 11.26
N GLU A 156 -20.83 1.30 11.85
CA GLU A 156 -20.97 2.55 11.09
C GLU A 156 -19.74 2.81 10.20
N ALA A 157 -18.53 2.61 10.74
CA ALA A 157 -17.29 2.76 9.97
C ALA A 157 -17.17 1.75 8.82
N LEU A 158 -17.58 0.50 9.03
CA LEU A 158 -17.56 -0.53 7.99
C LEU A 158 -18.59 -0.27 6.89
N GLU A 159 -19.80 0.16 7.26
CA GLU A 159 -20.82 0.55 6.28
C GLU A 159 -20.39 1.76 5.46
N LEU A 160 -19.79 2.77 6.09
CA LEU A 160 -19.24 3.92 5.39
C LEU A 160 -18.14 3.50 4.40
N ALA A 161 -17.17 2.71 4.84
CA ALA A 161 -16.06 2.24 4.01
C ALA A 161 -16.57 1.40 2.81
N LYS A 162 -17.62 0.61 3.02
CA LYS A 162 -18.28 -0.16 1.96
C LYS A 162 -18.90 0.73 0.89
N GLU A 163 -19.63 1.77 1.28
CA GLU A 163 -20.25 2.70 0.34
C GLU A 163 -19.21 3.55 -0.40
N GLU A 164 -18.12 3.93 0.27
CA GLU A 164 -16.99 4.60 -0.37
C GLU A 164 -16.29 3.70 -1.41
N ALA A 165 -16.12 2.41 -1.11
CA ALA A 165 -15.53 1.46 -2.06
C ALA A 165 -16.40 1.27 -3.31
N LYS A 166 -17.73 1.22 -3.16
CA LYS A 166 -18.66 1.15 -4.30
C LYS A 166 -18.57 2.39 -5.19
N LYS A 167 -18.57 3.59 -4.59
CA LYS A 167 -18.45 4.86 -5.34
C LYS A 167 -17.15 4.91 -6.13
N LYS A 168 -16.03 4.49 -5.52
CA LYS A 168 -14.73 4.42 -6.22
C LYS A 168 -14.76 3.47 -7.41
N ALA A 169 -15.40 2.31 -7.27
CA ALA A 169 -15.53 1.36 -8.39
C ALA A 169 -16.38 1.92 -9.55
N GLU A 170 -17.47 2.63 -9.24
CA GLU A 170 -18.32 3.27 -10.27
C GLU A 170 -17.57 4.40 -11.00
N GLU A 171 -16.78 5.21 -10.28
CA GLU A 171 -15.94 6.28 -10.86
C GLU A 171 -14.78 5.74 -11.72
N GLU A 172 -14.19 4.60 -11.33
CA GLU A 172 -13.14 3.92 -12.10
C GLU A 172 -13.67 3.31 -13.40
N ASP A 173 -14.86 2.71 -13.37
CA ASP A 173 -15.53 2.18 -14.56
C ASP A 173 -15.88 3.30 -15.56
N GLU A 174 -16.38 4.45 -15.10
CA GLU A 174 -16.69 5.60 -15.97
C GLU A 174 -15.43 6.22 -16.62
N ASN A 175 -14.29 6.23 -15.93
CA ASN A 175 -13.02 6.72 -16.48
C ASN A 175 -12.41 5.75 -17.50
N SER A 176 -12.53 4.44 -17.30
CA SER A 176 -12.02 3.44 -18.26
C SER A 176 -12.72 3.52 -19.63
N VAL A 177 -14.03 3.81 -19.65
CA VAL A 177 -14.81 3.97 -20.89
C VAL A 177 -14.42 5.24 -21.67
N GLN A 178 -13.97 6.31 -21.00
CA GLN A 178 -13.51 7.53 -21.67
C GLN A 178 -12.11 7.39 -22.30
N GLU A 179 -11.25 6.53 -21.77
CA GLU A 179 -9.93 6.24 -22.35
C GLU A 179 -10.06 5.39 -23.63
N ASP A 180 -10.95 4.40 -23.65
CA ASP A 180 -11.21 3.56 -24.84
C ASP A 180 -11.80 4.35 -26.02
N VAL A 181 -12.66 5.34 -25.75
CA VAL A 181 -13.27 6.19 -26.81
C VAL A 181 -12.27 7.15 -27.45
N LYS A 182 -11.20 7.55 -26.75
CA LYS A 182 -10.13 8.40 -27.31
C LYS A 182 -9.15 7.62 -28.19
N SER A 183 -8.98 6.32 -27.96
CA SER A 183 -8.09 5.47 -28.77
C SER A 183 -8.64 5.10 -30.15
N ASN A 184 -9.95 5.27 -30.42
CA ASN A 184 -10.59 4.73 -31.63
C ASN A 184 -11.05 5.77 -32.67
N ARG A 185 -10.53 7.01 -32.62
CA ARG A 185 -10.70 7.99 -33.73
C ARG A 185 -9.45 8.06 -34.59
N ASN A 186 -9.28 7.09 -35.50
CA ASN A 186 -8.42 7.30 -36.66
C ASN A 186 -9.09 8.31 -37.60
N PRO A 187 -8.41 9.38 -38.05
CA PRO A 187 -8.91 10.23 -39.12
C PRO A 187 -8.97 9.40 -40.42
N VAL A 188 -10.13 9.41 -41.07
CA VAL A 188 -10.26 8.91 -42.45
C VAL A 188 -9.43 9.83 -43.33
N GLU A 189 -8.34 9.32 -43.90
CA GLU A 189 -7.58 10.03 -44.93
C GLU A 189 -8.43 10.11 -46.21
N ASP A 190 -8.72 11.34 -46.65
CA ASP A 190 -9.36 11.61 -47.94
C ASP A 190 -8.50 11.06 -49.08
N VAL A 191 -9.03 10.06 -49.79
CA VAL A 191 -8.43 9.51 -51.00
C VAL A 191 -8.63 10.51 -52.14
N ASN A 192 -7.57 11.24 -52.49
CA ASN A 192 -7.53 12.01 -53.72
C ASN A 192 -7.25 11.05 -54.90
N GLU A 193 -8.28 10.74 -55.69
CA GLU A 193 -8.15 10.02 -56.95
C GLU A 193 -7.43 10.88 -58.02
N ASN A 194 -6.45 10.26 -58.68
CA ASN A 194 -5.75 10.79 -59.85
C ASN A 194 -6.64 10.79 -61.11
N GLY A 195 -6.46 11.79 -61.98
CA GLY A 195 -6.98 11.79 -63.35
C GLY A 195 -6.04 12.51 -64.33
N THR A 196 -5.50 11.75 -65.28
CA THR A 196 -4.46 12.08 -66.29
C THR A 196 -4.97 12.87 -67.51
N ILE A 197 -4.02 13.28 -68.38
CA ILE A 197 -4.11 13.63 -69.83
C ILE A 197 -4.20 15.16 -70.07
N HIS A 198 -3.31 15.86 -70.79
CA HIS A 198 -2.48 15.58 -71.98
C HIS A 198 -1.15 16.33 -71.91
#